data_AF-A0AAY4CGB6-F1
#
_entry.id   AF-A0AAY4CGB6-F1
#
_cell.length_a   1.000
_cell.length_b   1.000
_cell.length_c   1.000
_cell.angle_alpha   90.00
_cell.angle_beta   90.00
_cell.angle_gamma   90.00
#
_symmetry.space_group_name_H-M   'P 1'
#
loop_
_entity.id
_entity.type
_entity.pdbx_description
1 polymer ?
#
loop_
_entity_poly.entity_id
_entity_poly.type
_entity_poly.pdbx_seq_one_letter_code
_entity_poly.pdbx_strand_id
1 'polypeptide(L)'
;MHPFWNSVVKVLPTWLAPNLITFTGFMFLVLNFLILSFYDFDFYASAQGYSHVPSWVWVAAGLFNFLAYTLDGVDGKQARRTNSSTPLGELFDHGLDSWACVFFVCSVYSVFGRGESGVGVVTLYFLLWVVLFSFILSHWEKYNTGVLFLPWGYDLSQVTISVVYIVTAWVGVETWYLPFFWNIYYRDVFIVMILGCLFTVTLPMSLYNVLKAYRSKTLKHSSVYEAFLPFLSPLLLFILSSLWVALSPTDILQQQPRAFYLMVGTAFANVTCKLIVCQMSNTRCQPLNWLLLPMAALVLLILTGLLNQSETGVLYLWTGVVLLAHVHYGVSVVRPRTEHNEILT
;
A
#
# COMPACT_ATOMS: atom_id res chain seq x y z
N MET A 1 18.98 -3.20 -14.47
CA MET A 1 18.34 -4.29 -15.25
C MET A 1 17.95 -5.40 -14.28
N HIS A 2 16.77 -6.01 -14.41
CA HIS A 2 16.30 -7.11 -13.53
C HIS A 2 16.32 -8.44 -14.29
N PRO A 3 17.39 -9.27 -14.16
CA PRO A 3 17.58 -10.49 -14.96
C PRO A 3 16.51 -11.55 -14.73
N PHE A 4 16.01 -11.66 -13.50
CA PHE A 4 14.94 -12.58 -13.13
C PHE A 4 13.68 -12.35 -13.97
N TRP A 5 13.07 -11.18 -13.89
CA TRP A 5 11.87 -10.85 -14.67
C TRP A 5 12.11 -10.84 -16.19
N ASN A 6 13.32 -10.53 -16.66
CA ASN A 6 13.67 -10.65 -18.09
C ASN A 6 13.63 -12.09 -18.59
N SER A 7 13.81 -13.06 -17.70
CA SER A 7 13.71 -14.48 -18.01
C SER A 7 12.26 -14.96 -17.90
N VAL A 8 11.58 -14.58 -16.82
CA VAL A 8 10.16 -14.96 -16.59
C VAL A 8 9.25 -14.47 -17.71
N VAL A 9 9.40 -13.21 -18.16
CA VAL A 9 8.55 -12.65 -19.22
C VAL A 9 8.59 -13.47 -20.52
N LYS A 10 9.69 -14.19 -20.81
CA LYS A 10 9.83 -15.01 -22.03
C LYS A 10 8.95 -16.25 -22.00
N VAL A 11 8.60 -16.74 -20.80
CA VAL A 11 7.72 -17.89 -20.58
C VAL A 11 6.26 -17.51 -20.81
N LEU A 12 5.90 -16.24 -20.60
CA LEU A 12 4.53 -15.76 -20.81
C LEU A 12 4.16 -15.78 -22.29
N PRO A 13 2.93 -16.23 -22.64
CA PRO A 13 2.46 -16.17 -24.00
C PRO A 13 2.23 -14.72 -24.43
N THR A 14 2.46 -14.41 -25.71
CA THR A 14 2.37 -13.04 -26.22
C THR A 14 0.94 -12.51 -26.36
N TRP A 15 -0.08 -13.38 -26.30
CA TRP A 15 -1.48 -12.97 -26.27
C TRP A 15 -1.93 -12.48 -24.88
N LEU A 16 -1.16 -12.77 -23.83
CA LEU A 16 -1.51 -12.38 -22.47
C LEU A 16 -1.30 -10.88 -22.28
N ALA A 17 -2.41 -10.18 -22.04
CA ALA A 17 -2.42 -8.73 -21.85
C ALA A 17 -1.68 -8.33 -20.57
N PRO A 18 -0.82 -7.30 -20.59
CA PRO A 18 -0.10 -6.81 -19.41
C PRO A 18 -1.02 -6.48 -18.23
N ASN A 19 -2.12 -5.75 -18.46
CA ASN A 19 -3.02 -5.38 -17.37
C ASN A 19 -3.71 -6.61 -16.71
N LEU A 20 -3.87 -7.72 -17.44
CA LEU A 20 -4.38 -8.96 -16.84
C LEU A 20 -3.33 -9.60 -15.91
N ILE A 21 -2.05 -9.49 -16.24
CA ILE A 21 -0.93 -9.92 -15.38
C ILE A 21 -0.95 -9.11 -14.09
N THR A 22 -0.98 -7.77 -14.20
CA THR A 22 -1.07 -6.84 -13.07
C THR A 22 -2.27 -7.18 -12.18
N PHE A 23 -3.46 -7.31 -12.77
CA PHE A 23 -4.69 -7.60 -12.03
C PHE A 23 -4.63 -8.96 -11.32
N THR A 24 -4.06 -9.97 -11.97
CA THR A 24 -3.88 -11.31 -11.37
C THR A 24 -2.94 -11.26 -10.17
N GLY A 25 -1.82 -10.54 -10.29
CA GLY A 25 -0.89 -10.31 -9.17
C GLY A 25 -1.58 -9.61 -7.99
N PHE A 26 -2.31 -8.54 -8.28
CA PHE A 26 -3.09 -7.82 -7.28
C PHE A 26 -4.15 -8.70 -6.59
N MET A 27 -4.85 -9.57 -7.32
CA MET A 27 -5.83 -10.51 -6.75
C MET A 27 -5.19 -11.51 -5.77
N PHE A 28 -3.95 -11.95 -5.99
CA PHE A 28 -3.25 -12.78 -5.00
C PHE A 28 -3.04 -12.06 -3.67
N LEU A 29 -2.75 -10.75 -3.70
CA LEU A 29 -2.62 -9.94 -2.48
C LEU A 29 -3.96 -9.77 -1.77
N VAL A 30 -5.04 -9.54 -2.53
CA VAL A 30 -6.41 -9.47 -1.97
C VAL A 30 -6.79 -10.81 -1.33
N LEU A 31 -6.54 -11.93 -2.01
CA LEU A 31 -6.82 -13.27 -1.47
C LEU A 31 -6.02 -13.53 -0.19
N ASN A 32 -4.74 -13.17 -0.17
CA ASN A 32 -3.90 -13.31 1.02
C ASN A 32 -4.47 -12.51 2.19
N PHE A 33 -4.82 -11.23 1.95
CA PHE A 33 -5.46 -10.38 2.95
C PHE A 33 -6.77 -10.99 3.46
N LEU A 34 -7.65 -11.49 2.59
CA LEU A 34 -8.95 -12.06 2.98
C LEU A 34 -8.79 -13.34 3.81
N ILE A 35 -7.90 -14.26 3.40
CA ILE A 35 -7.66 -15.51 4.14
C ILE A 35 -7.11 -15.19 5.54
N LEU A 36 -6.13 -14.29 5.64
CA LEU A 36 -5.60 -13.87 6.94
C LEU A 36 -6.62 -13.10 7.77
N SER A 37 -7.48 -12.30 7.14
CA SER A 37 -8.58 -11.62 7.85
C SER A 37 -9.61 -12.60 8.42
N PHE A 38 -9.82 -13.74 7.76
CA PHE A 38 -10.72 -14.79 8.24
C PHE A 38 -10.17 -15.50 9.49
N TYR A 39 -8.86 -15.82 9.50
CA TYR A 39 -8.24 -16.51 10.64
C TYR A 39 -7.78 -15.57 11.76
N ASP A 40 -7.45 -14.33 11.44
CA ASP A 40 -6.76 -13.40 12.33
C ASP A 40 -7.22 -11.95 12.12
N PHE A 41 -8.53 -11.71 12.27
CA PHE A 41 -9.11 -10.39 12.00
C PHE A 41 -8.45 -9.28 12.85
N ASP A 42 -8.24 -9.54 14.14
CA ASP A 42 -7.77 -8.56 15.13
C ASP A 42 -6.26 -8.59 15.42
N PHE A 43 -5.48 -9.39 14.68
CA PHE A 43 -4.04 -9.60 14.86
C PHE A 43 -3.64 -10.35 16.14
N TYR A 44 -4.55 -11.11 16.76
CA TYR A 44 -4.27 -11.89 17.96
C TYR A 44 -3.80 -13.32 17.68
N ALA A 45 -3.99 -13.85 16.47
CA ALA A 45 -3.70 -15.25 16.18
C ALA A 45 -2.22 -15.60 16.33
N SER A 46 -1.31 -14.63 16.29
CA SER A 46 0.13 -14.82 16.56
C SER A 46 0.54 -14.37 17.96
N ALA A 47 -0.42 -14.16 18.87
CA ALA A 47 -0.14 -13.88 20.28
C ALA A 47 -0.11 -15.17 21.10
N GLN A 48 0.66 -15.16 22.19
CA GLN A 48 0.71 -16.30 23.11
C GLN A 48 -0.66 -16.59 23.72
N GLY A 49 -1.07 -17.87 23.71
CA GLY A 49 -2.35 -18.32 24.28
C GLY A 49 -3.57 -18.21 23.36
N TYR A 50 -3.38 -17.83 22.10
CA TYR A 50 -4.45 -17.77 21.09
C TYR A 50 -4.37 -18.95 20.10
N SER A 51 -5.47 -19.17 19.37
CA SER A 51 -5.48 -20.14 18.27
C SER A 51 -4.67 -19.62 17.10
N HIS A 52 -3.59 -20.32 16.74
CA HIS A 52 -2.70 -19.94 15.65
C HIS A 52 -3.31 -20.19 14.26
N VAL A 53 -2.91 -19.35 13.30
CA VAL A 53 -3.25 -19.53 11.89
C VAL A 53 -2.65 -20.86 11.38
N PRO A 54 -3.40 -21.71 10.67
CA PRO A 54 -2.90 -22.99 10.18
C PRO A 54 -1.69 -22.85 9.24
N SER A 55 -0.71 -23.77 9.33
CA SER A 55 0.54 -23.69 8.54
C SER A 55 0.34 -23.59 7.03
N TRP A 56 -0.69 -24.23 6.46
CA TRP A 56 -0.95 -24.16 5.03
C TRP A 56 -1.29 -22.73 4.55
N VAL A 57 -1.90 -21.91 5.43
CA VAL A 57 -2.21 -20.50 5.14
C VAL A 57 -0.91 -19.71 4.98
N TRP A 58 0.08 -19.97 5.82
CA TRP A 58 1.40 -19.34 5.71
C TRP A 58 2.13 -19.79 4.43
N VAL A 59 2.02 -21.07 4.04
CA VAL A 59 2.54 -21.54 2.74
C VAL A 59 1.85 -20.79 1.58
N ALA A 60 0.52 -20.71 1.61
CA ALA A 60 -0.26 -19.99 0.61
C ALA A 60 0.11 -18.50 0.56
N ALA A 61 0.25 -17.84 1.72
CA ALA A 61 0.65 -16.45 1.82
C ALA A 61 2.01 -16.18 1.18
N GLY A 62 3.01 -17.03 1.45
CA GLY A 62 4.33 -16.94 0.84
C GLY A 62 4.30 -17.10 -0.67
N LEU A 63 3.54 -18.09 -1.18
CA LEU A 63 3.39 -18.32 -2.61
C LEU A 63 2.63 -17.19 -3.31
N PHE A 64 1.51 -16.73 -2.74
CA PHE A 64 0.70 -15.66 -3.28
C PHE A 64 1.47 -14.33 -3.30
N ASN A 65 2.21 -14.01 -2.24
CA ASN A 65 3.03 -12.80 -2.22
C ASN A 65 4.15 -12.85 -3.27
N PHE A 66 4.84 -13.99 -3.39
CA PHE A 66 5.90 -14.15 -4.38
C PHE A 66 5.36 -14.11 -5.82
N LEU A 67 4.20 -14.71 -6.07
CA LEU A 67 3.52 -14.64 -7.36
C LEU A 67 3.08 -13.20 -7.67
N ALA A 68 2.47 -12.50 -6.71
CA ALA A 68 2.09 -11.10 -6.87
C ALA A 68 3.30 -10.23 -7.25
N TYR A 69 4.38 -10.32 -6.48
CA TYR A 69 5.65 -9.64 -6.75
C TYR A 69 6.24 -9.99 -8.13
N THR A 70 6.15 -11.25 -8.54
CA THR A 70 6.68 -11.70 -9.83
C THR A 70 5.84 -11.17 -10.99
N LEU A 71 4.51 -11.20 -10.87
CA LEU A 71 3.57 -10.77 -11.90
C LEU A 71 3.62 -9.24 -12.09
N ASP A 72 3.70 -8.50 -10.98
CA ASP A 72 3.98 -7.06 -10.95
C ASP A 72 5.26 -6.74 -11.74
N GLY A 73 6.41 -7.32 -11.37
CA GLY A 73 7.68 -7.01 -12.04
C GLY A 73 7.82 -7.41 -13.52
N VAL A 74 6.91 -8.25 -14.05
CA VAL A 74 6.94 -8.69 -15.46
C VAL A 74 5.93 -7.97 -16.35
N ASP A 75 4.94 -7.27 -15.81
CA ASP A 75 3.84 -6.70 -16.60
C ASP A 75 4.32 -5.63 -17.60
N GLY A 76 5.16 -4.68 -17.19
CA GLY A 76 5.73 -3.65 -18.03
C GLY A 76 6.77 -4.23 -18.99
N LYS A 77 7.39 -5.37 -18.64
CA LYS A 77 8.27 -6.10 -19.56
C LYS A 77 7.44 -6.77 -20.65
N GLN A 78 6.30 -7.35 -20.30
CA GLN A 78 5.36 -7.90 -21.25
C GLN A 78 4.86 -6.77 -22.16
N ALA A 79 4.45 -5.63 -21.62
CA ALA A 79 3.98 -4.48 -22.39
C ALA A 79 5.00 -3.99 -23.42
N ARG A 80 6.28 -3.93 -23.04
CA ARG A 80 7.37 -3.61 -23.99
C ARG A 80 7.60 -4.71 -25.03
N ARG A 81 7.51 -5.99 -24.63
CA ARG A 81 7.67 -7.14 -25.53
C ARG A 81 6.56 -7.22 -26.58
N THR A 82 5.34 -6.85 -26.23
CA THR A 82 4.16 -6.90 -27.10
C THR A 82 3.82 -5.56 -27.76
N ASN A 83 4.67 -4.53 -27.60
CA ASN A 83 4.42 -3.16 -28.07
C ASN A 83 3.05 -2.59 -27.63
N SER A 84 2.62 -2.90 -26.40
CA SER A 84 1.33 -2.49 -25.84
C SER A 84 1.46 -1.58 -24.61
N SER A 85 2.59 -0.89 -24.44
CA SER A 85 2.81 0.09 -23.37
C SER A 85 1.91 1.31 -23.56
N THR A 86 1.15 1.68 -22.53
CA THR A 86 0.26 2.86 -22.56
C THR A 86 0.24 3.58 -21.21
N PRO A 87 -0.07 4.90 -21.17
CA PRO A 87 -0.27 5.61 -19.91
C PRO A 87 -1.40 5.04 -19.04
N LEU A 88 -2.39 4.40 -19.66
CA LEU A 88 -3.46 3.70 -18.94
C LEU A 88 -2.94 2.43 -18.27
N GLY A 89 -2.06 1.67 -18.92
CA GLY A 89 -1.41 0.51 -18.31
C GLY A 89 -0.55 0.89 -17.11
N GLU A 90 0.26 1.95 -17.24
CA GLU A 90 1.07 2.48 -16.13
C GLU A 90 0.24 3.05 -14.98
N LEU A 91 -0.91 3.66 -15.28
CA LEU A 91 -1.89 4.04 -14.26
C LEU A 91 -2.52 2.83 -13.56
N PHE A 92 -2.83 1.78 -14.32
CA PHE A 92 -3.47 0.58 -13.79
C PHE A 92 -2.54 -0.16 -12.82
N ASP A 93 -1.28 -0.33 -13.22
CA ASP A 93 -0.18 -0.87 -12.43
C ASP A 93 0.00 -0.11 -11.09
N HIS A 94 0.49 1.12 -11.16
CA HIS A 94 0.77 1.90 -9.95
C HIS A 94 -0.49 2.25 -9.13
N GLY A 95 -1.65 2.30 -9.79
CA GLY A 95 -2.93 2.48 -9.11
C GLY A 95 -3.25 1.30 -8.20
N LEU A 96 -3.07 0.07 -8.69
CA LEU A 96 -3.24 -1.15 -7.90
C LEU A 96 -2.15 -1.29 -6.84
N ASP A 97 -0.90 -0.91 -7.12
CA ASP A 97 0.18 -0.90 -6.12
C ASP A 97 -0.13 -0.01 -4.92
N SER A 98 -0.73 1.15 -5.18
CA SER A 98 -1.11 2.08 -4.11
C SER A 98 -2.13 1.47 -3.15
N TRP A 99 -3.00 0.58 -3.65
CA TRP A 99 -3.96 -0.17 -2.85
C TRP A 99 -3.35 -1.43 -2.24
N ALA A 100 -2.47 -2.11 -2.97
CA ALA A 100 -1.72 -3.27 -2.51
C ALA A 100 -0.93 -2.99 -1.22
N CYS A 101 -0.46 -1.76 -1.03
CA CYS A 101 0.23 -1.33 0.19
C CYS A 101 -0.48 -1.77 1.48
N VAL A 102 -1.82 -1.60 1.58
CA VAL A 102 -2.54 -1.97 2.81
C VAL A 102 -2.74 -3.47 2.95
N PHE A 103 -2.98 -4.18 1.85
CA PHE A 103 -3.14 -5.64 1.86
C PHE A 103 -1.85 -6.33 2.26
N PHE A 104 -0.73 -5.88 1.71
CA PHE A 104 0.60 -6.33 2.07
C PHE A 104 0.86 -6.12 3.55
N VAL A 105 0.80 -4.86 4.01
CA VAL A 105 1.14 -4.47 5.37
C VAL A 105 0.29 -5.23 6.41
N CYS A 106 -1.03 -5.29 6.21
CA CYS A 106 -1.90 -6.03 7.12
C CYS A 106 -1.62 -7.54 7.12
N SER A 107 -1.24 -8.11 5.98
CA SER A 107 -0.85 -9.53 5.91
C SER A 107 0.44 -9.80 6.69
N VAL A 108 1.38 -8.84 6.70
CA VAL A 108 2.63 -8.97 7.50
C VAL A 108 2.32 -8.91 8.99
N TYR A 109 1.40 -8.05 9.38
CA TYR A 109 1.06 -7.83 10.78
C TYR A 109 0.49 -9.09 11.43
N SER A 110 -0.18 -9.95 10.67
CA SER A 110 -0.60 -11.27 11.15
C SER A 110 0.57 -12.18 11.54
N VAL A 111 1.78 -12.00 11.01
CA VAL A 111 2.95 -12.81 11.40
C VAL A 111 3.44 -12.42 12.80
N PHE A 112 3.59 -11.11 13.04
CA PHE A 112 4.12 -10.59 14.30
C PHE A 112 3.05 -10.44 15.38
N GLY A 113 1.79 -10.33 14.98
CA GLY A 113 0.64 -10.16 15.87
C GLY A 113 0.69 -8.90 16.72
N ARG A 114 -0.32 -8.78 17.59
CA ARG A 114 -0.40 -7.79 18.67
C ARG A 114 -0.33 -8.46 20.05
N GLY A 115 -0.14 -7.66 21.09
CA GLY A 115 -0.07 -8.13 22.48
C GLY A 115 1.37 -8.15 23.00
N GLU A 116 1.60 -8.82 24.14
CA GLU A 116 2.89 -8.79 24.83
C GLU A 116 4.04 -9.41 24.03
N SER A 117 3.77 -10.47 23.26
CA SER A 117 4.73 -11.11 22.37
C SER A 117 4.84 -10.43 21.00
N GLY A 118 3.88 -9.59 20.63
CA GLY A 118 3.79 -8.96 19.31
C GLY A 118 4.11 -7.47 19.31
N VAL A 119 3.48 -6.73 18.38
CA VAL A 119 3.64 -5.28 18.20
C VAL A 119 2.33 -4.57 18.55
N GLY A 120 2.40 -3.48 19.31
CA GLY A 120 1.21 -2.69 19.64
C GLY A 120 0.51 -2.14 18.39
N VAL A 121 -0.83 -2.13 18.37
CA VAL A 121 -1.62 -1.67 17.21
C VAL A 121 -1.37 -0.21 16.84
N VAL A 122 -1.00 0.63 17.82
CA VAL A 122 -0.60 2.03 17.55
C VAL A 122 0.74 2.08 16.80
N THR A 123 1.69 1.22 17.17
CA THR A 123 2.96 1.09 16.43
C THR A 123 2.71 0.57 15.02
N LEU A 124 1.90 -0.48 14.87
CA LEU A 124 1.49 -1.01 13.56
C LEU A 124 0.77 0.06 12.70
N TYR A 125 -0.03 0.92 13.31
CA TYR A 125 -0.65 2.06 12.64
C TYR A 125 0.39 3.05 12.07
N PHE A 126 1.40 3.43 12.84
CA PHE A 126 2.46 4.31 12.34
C PHE A 126 3.40 3.62 11.34
N LEU A 127 3.59 2.30 11.43
CA LEU A 127 4.29 1.55 10.40
C LEU A 127 3.53 1.56 9.06
N LEU A 128 2.19 1.51 9.09
CA LEU A 128 1.37 1.68 7.89
C LEU A 128 1.63 3.06 7.28
N TRP A 129 1.67 4.11 8.09
CA TRP A 129 2.02 5.46 7.62
C TRP A 129 3.38 5.53 6.95
N VAL A 130 4.39 4.85 7.51
CA VAL A 130 5.74 4.83 6.93
C VAL A 130 5.72 4.19 5.55
N VAL A 131 4.97 3.11 5.36
CA VAL A 131 4.83 2.44 4.05
C VAL A 131 4.06 3.32 3.06
N LEU A 132 2.91 3.87 3.45
CA LEU A 132 2.12 4.76 2.60
C LEU A 132 2.91 6.04 2.23
N PHE A 133 3.65 6.61 3.19
CA PHE A 133 4.53 7.75 2.96
C PHE A 133 5.66 7.41 1.98
N SER A 134 6.29 6.25 2.13
CA SER A 134 7.32 5.77 1.21
C SER A 134 6.78 5.64 -0.22
N PHE A 135 5.55 5.14 -0.38
CA PHE A 135 4.90 5.02 -1.68
C PHE A 135 4.65 6.40 -2.31
N ILE A 136 3.98 7.32 -1.61
CA ILE A 136 3.70 8.65 -2.15
C ILE A 136 4.97 9.46 -2.40
N LEU A 137 6.05 9.22 -1.66
CA LEU A 137 7.32 9.91 -1.87
C LEU A 137 7.93 9.62 -3.26
N SER A 138 7.83 8.37 -3.73
CA SER A 138 8.25 8.00 -5.09
C SER A 138 7.41 8.69 -6.18
N HIS A 139 6.10 8.84 -5.94
CA HIS A 139 5.22 9.59 -6.84
C HIS A 139 5.44 11.10 -6.73
N TRP A 140 5.73 11.64 -5.56
CA TRP A 140 6.14 13.04 -5.41
C TRP A 140 7.40 13.33 -6.22
N GLU A 141 8.38 12.43 -6.17
CA GLU A 141 9.58 12.53 -7.00
C GLU A 141 9.20 12.56 -8.49
N LYS A 142 8.42 11.58 -8.97
CA LYS A 142 7.96 11.52 -10.37
C LYS A 142 7.18 12.77 -10.80
N TYR A 143 6.33 13.31 -9.92
CA TYR A 143 5.58 14.54 -10.21
C TYR A 143 6.52 15.72 -10.49
N ASN A 144 7.64 15.80 -9.77
CA ASN A 144 8.61 16.88 -9.89
C ASN A 144 9.66 16.66 -10.98
N THR A 145 10.11 15.43 -11.20
CA THR A 145 11.24 15.08 -12.11
C THR A 145 10.77 14.49 -13.44
N GLY A 146 9.54 13.96 -13.51
CA GLY A 146 9.04 13.19 -14.64
C GLY A 146 9.48 11.74 -14.71
N VAL A 147 10.35 11.29 -13.80
CA VAL A 147 10.88 9.91 -13.78
C VAL A 147 10.51 9.26 -12.47
N LEU A 148 9.92 8.05 -12.53
CA LEU A 148 9.68 7.24 -11.36
C LEU A 148 10.94 6.41 -11.06
N PHE A 149 11.52 6.62 -9.90
CA PHE A 149 12.57 5.76 -9.38
C PHE A 149 11.98 4.83 -8.33
N LEU A 150 12.18 3.52 -8.51
CA LEU A 150 11.82 2.50 -7.54
C LEU A 150 13.11 1.93 -6.91
N PRO A 151 13.34 2.13 -5.59
CA PRO A 151 14.50 1.56 -4.93
C PRO A 151 14.41 0.03 -4.85
N TRP A 152 15.57 -0.64 -4.89
CA TRP A 152 15.68 -2.10 -4.70
C TRP A 152 15.20 -2.58 -3.32
N GLY A 153 15.02 -1.66 -2.36
CA GLY A 153 14.47 -1.97 -1.04
C GLY A 153 13.07 -2.58 -1.12
N TYR A 154 12.26 -2.16 -2.10
CA TYR A 154 10.94 -2.77 -2.35
C TYR A 154 11.09 -4.24 -2.75
N ASP A 155 11.88 -4.53 -3.78
CA ASP A 155 12.15 -5.89 -4.26
C ASP A 155 12.64 -6.82 -3.14
N LEU A 156 13.61 -6.35 -2.35
CA LEU A 156 14.14 -7.10 -1.22
C LEU A 156 13.06 -7.36 -0.17
N SER A 157 12.20 -6.39 0.13
CA SER A 157 11.12 -6.56 1.11
C SER A 157 10.11 -7.62 0.68
N GLN A 158 9.73 -7.65 -0.60
CA GLN A 158 8.76 -8.60 -1.15
C GLN A 158 9.27 -10.04 -1.12
N VAL A 159 10.53 -10.25 -1.50
CA VAL A 159 11.16 -11.57 -1.42
C VAL A 159 11.34 -12.00 0.04
N THR A 160 11.86 -11.10 0.88
CA THR A 160 12.09 -11.38 2.31
C THR A 160 10.80 -11.82 2.99
N ILE A 161 9.69 -11.12 2.75
CA ILE A 161 8.45 -11.47 3.42
C ILE A 161 7.84 -12.78 2.92
N SER A 162 8.00 -13.08 1.63
CA SER A 162 7.56 -14.35 1.07
C SER A 162 8.28 -15.50 1.78
N VAL A 163 9.58 -15.34 2.02
CA VAL A 163 10.39 -16.28 2.82
C VAL A 163 9.92 -16.33 4.27
N VAL A 164 9.65 -15.19 4.91
CA VAL A 164 9.15 -15.15 6.30
C VAL A 164 7.85 -15.94 6.44
N TYR A 165 6.91 -15.84 5.50
CA TYR A 165 5.69 -16.64 5.52
C TYR A 165 6.00 -18.15 5.44
N ILE A 166 6.85 -18.57 4.49
CA ILE A 166 7.22 -19.99 4.36
C ILE A 166 7.93 -20.50 5.62
N VAL A 167 8.85 -19.70 6.19
CA VAL A 167 9.53 -20.05 7.44
C VAL A 167 8.51 -20.19 8.58
N THR A 168 7.58 -19.24 8.72
CA THR A 168 6.51 -19.28 9.73
C THR A 168 5.68 -20.56 9.64
N ALA A 169 5.40 -21.04 8.42
CA ALA A 169 4.69 -22.31 8.22
C ALA A 169 5.41 -23.52 8.82
N TRP A 170 6.75 -23.50 8.80
CA TRP A 170 7.62 -24.59 9.23
C TRP A 170 7.95 -24.56 10.73
N VAL A 171 8.30 -23.37 11.24
CA VAL A 171 8.82 -23.22 12.60
C VAL A 171 7.77 -22.73 13.61
N GLY A 172 6.57 -22.37 13.13
CA GLY A 172 5.53 -21.77 13.96
C GLY A 172 5.74 -20.28 14.23
N VAL A 173 4.67 -19.61 14.63
CA VAL A 173 4.68 -18.17 14.97
C VAL A 173 5.43 -17.91 16.27
N GLU A 174 5.55 -18.92 17.12
CA GLU A 174 6.19 -18.89 18.42
C GLU A 174 7.69 -18.59 18.33
N THR A 175 8.31 -18.91 17.19
CA THR A 175 9.70 -18.56 16.91
C THR A 175 9.91 -17.04 16.91
N TRP A 176 8.91 -16.25 16.49
CA TRP A 176 9.00 -14.80 16.42
C TRP A 176 8.95 -14.11 17.79
N TYR A 177 8.59 -14.85 18.85
CA TYR A 177 8.59 -14.34 20.24
C TYR A 177 9.99 -14.33 20.84
N LEU A 178 10.91 -15.11 20.28
CA LEU A 178 12.25 -15.29 20.81
C LEU A 178 13.17 -14.11 20.46
N PRO A 179 14.17 -13.81 21.31
CA PRO A 179 15.19 -12.84 20.96
C PRO A 179 16.00 -13.36 19.77
N PHE A 180 16.21 -12.48 18.79
CA PHE A 180 17.10 -12.69 17.65
C PHE A 180 18.57 -12.58 18.09
N PHE A 181 18.94 -11.52 18.83
CA PHE A 181 20.31 -11.29 19.29
C PHE A 181 20.38 -10.32 20.48
N TRP A 182 21.06 -10.68 21.57
CA TRP A 182 21.27 -9.82 22.76
C TRP A 182 20.01 -9.05 23.20
N ASN A 183 18.89 -9.76 23.41
CA ASN A 183 17.57 -9.22 23.77
C ASN A 183 16.88 -8.33 22.72
N ILE A 184 17.40 -8.24 21.50
CA ILE A 184 16.68 -7.69 20.34
C ILE A 184 15.76 -8.77 19.81
N TYR A 185 14.47 -8.49 19.67
CA TYR A 185 13.47 -9.44 19.17
C TYR A 185 13.24 -9.28 17.67
N TYR A 186 12.69 -10.30 17.01
CA TYR A 186 12.38 -10.23 15.58
C TYR A 186 11.41 -9.09 15.23
N ARG A 187 10.46 -8.78 16.13
CA ARG A 187 9.57 -7.62 15.99
C ARG A 187 10.32 -6.27 15.96
N ASP A 188 11.42 -6.16 16.70
CA ASP A 188 12.24 -4.95 16.74
C ASP A 188 13.00 -4.80 15.43
N VAL A 189 13.57 -5.92 14.93
CA VAL A 189 14.21 -5.97 13.60
C VAL A 189 13.22 -5.58 12.50
N PHE A 190 11.97 -6.06 12.58
CA PHE A 190 10.90 -5.70 11.65
C PHE A 190 10.60 -4.19 11.65
N ILE A 191 10.42 -3.59 12.84
CA ILE A 191 10.20 -2.14 12.99
C ILE A 191 11.38 -1.34 12.44
N VAL A 192 12.60 -1.71 12.83
CA VAL A 192 13.84 -1.05 12.40
C VAL A 192 14.05 -1.18 10.90
N MET A 193 13.70 -2.32 10.29
CA MET A 193 13.82 -2.52 8.85
C MET A 193 12.89 -1.57 8.07
N ILE A 194 11.63 -1.43 8.49
CA ILE A 194 10.68 -0.52 7.84
C ILE A 194 11.12 0.93 7.98
N LEU A 195 11.45 1.37 9.19
CA LEU A 195 11.92 2.75 9.45
C LEU A 195 13.26 3.03 8.75
N GLY A 196 14.19 2.08 8.83
CA GLY A 196 15.49 2.14 8.20
C GLY A 196 15.38 2.27 6.69
N CYS A 197 14.51 1.50 6.04
CA CYS A 197 14.26 1.61 4.61
C CYS A 197 13.81 3.03 4.20
N LEU A 198 12.88 3.62 4.96
CA LEU A 198 12.45 5.01 4.70
C LEU A 198 13.62 5.99 4.84
N PHE A 199 14.31 6.00 5.98
CA PHE A 199 15.28 7.05 6.31
C PHE A 199 16.63 6.89 5.63
N THR A 200 17.01 5.67 5.22
CA THR A 200 18.32 5.41 4.61
C THR A 200 18.28 5.17 3.11
N VAL A 201 17.13 4.73 2.57
CA VAL A 201 16.99 4.40 1.15
C VAL A 201 15.99 5.35 0.47
N THR A 202 14.71 5.27 0.83
CA THR A 202 13.64 5.91 0.05
C THR A 202 13.72 7.44 0.11
N LEU A 203 13.79 8.02 1.31
CA LEU A 203 13.82 9.48 1.47
C LEU A 203 15.11 10.12 0.94
N PRO A 204 16.33 9.65 1.30
CA PRO A 204 17.54 10.24 0.76
C PRO A 204 17.63 10.16 -0.76
N MET A 205 17.19 9.06 -1.37
CA MET A 205 17.25 8.88 -2.81
C MET A 205 16.28 9.81 -3.55
N SER A 206 15.03 9.93 -3.08
CA SER A 206 14.07 10.85 -3.69
C SER A 206 14.49 12.31 -3.54
N LEU A 207 15.03 12.70 -2.39
CA LEU A 207 15.60 14.04 -2.20
C LEU A 207 16.80 14.27 -3.13
N TYR A 208 17.71 13.29 -3.24
CA TYR A 208 18.86 13.38 -4.15
C TYR A 208 18.42 13.56 -5.60
N ASN A 209 17.42 12.80 -6.07
CA ASN A 209 16.92 12.88 -7.45
C ASN A 209 16.25 14.22 -7.73
N VAL A 210 15.45 14.76 -6.80
CA VAL A 210 14.85 16.09 -6.93
C VAL A 210 15.91 17.19 -6.90
N LEU A 211 16.90 17.11 -6.00
CA LEU A 211 18.02 18.07 -5.96
C LEU A 211 18.87 18.02 -7.22
N LYS A 212 19.10 16.83 -7.77
CA LYS A 212 19.78 16.64 -9.06
C LYS A 212 18.98 17.30 -10.18
N ALA A 213 17.67 17.05 -10.25
CA ALA A 213 16.80 17.65 -11.25
C ALA A 213 16.76 19.19 -11.13
N TYR A 214 16.76 19.72 -9.91
CA TYR A 214 16.85 21.16 -9.63
C TYR A 214 18.16 21.75 -10.18
N ARG A 215 19.31 21.17 -9.83
CA ARG A 215 20.64 21.62 -10.30
C ARG A 215 20.78 21.54 -11.82
N SER A 216 20.19 20.53 -12.43
CA SER A 216 20.16 20.34 -13.88
C SER A 216 19.11 21.19 -14.60
N LYS A 217 18.29 21.99 -13.89
CA LYS A 217 17.19 22.79 -14.45
C LYS A 217 16.18 21.97 -15.26
N THR A 218 15.89 20.76 -14.78
CA THR A 218 14.97 19.79 -15.42
C THR A 218 13.68 19.55 -14.62
N LEU A 219 13.49 20.25 -13.51
CA LEU A 219 12.24 20.16 -12.74
C LEU A 219 11.05 20.64 -13.56
N LYS A 220 9.93 19.93 -13.43
CA LYS A 220 8.65 20.30 -14.05
C LYS A 220 8.02 21.55 -13.43
N HIS A 221 8.25 21.75 -12.14
CA HIS A 221 7.62 22.82 -11.35
C HIS A 221 8.69 23.71 -10.72
N SER A 222 8.58 25.02 -10.92
CA SER A 222 9.50 26.02 -10.35
C SER A 222 9.05 26.55 -8.99
N SER A 223 7.75 26.45 -8.67
CA SER A 223 7.19 26.88 -7.39
C SER A 223 7.26 25.76 -6.35
N VAL A 224 7.71 26.09 -5.14
CA VAL A 224 7.73 25.17 -3.99
C VAL A 224 6.31 24.69 -3.67
N TYR A 225 5.31 25.56 -3.78
CA TYR A 225 3.91 25.17 -3.53
C TYR A 225 3.44 24.09 -4.52
N GLU A 226 3.72 24.27 -5.81
CA GLU A 226 3.36 23.28 -6.83
C GLU A 226 4.13 21.97 -6.62
N ALA A 227 5.40 22.05 -6.24
CA ALA A 227 6.22 20.88 -5.98
C ALA A 227 5.72 20.01 -4.82
N PHE A 228 5.14 20.62 -3.78
CA PHE A 228 4.61 19.94 -2.60
C PHE A 228 3.10 19.66 -2.66
N LEU A 229 2.42 20.06 -3.73
CA LEU A 229 1.00 19.80 -3.93
C LEU A 229 0.58 18.33 -3.77
N PRO A 230 1.37 17.34 -4.23
CA PRO A 230 1.07 15.92 -4.03
C PRO A 230 0.91 15.48 -2.57
N PHE A 231 1.50 16.21 -1.61
CA PHE A 231 1.46 15.84 -0.19
C PHE A 231 0.26 16.40 0.57
N LEU A 232 -0.48 17.38 0.03
CA LEU A 232 -1.54 18.04 0.79
C LEU A 232 -2.68 17.08 1.18
N SER A 233 -3.20 16.30 0.23
CA SER A 233 -4.27 15.35 0.50
C SER A 233 -3.82 14.17 1.38
N PRO A 234 -2.67 13.50 1.14
CA PRO A 234 -2.16 12.48 2.05
C PRO A 234 -1.90 13.00 3.47
N LEU A 235 -1.33 14.21 3.62
CA LEU A 235 -1.10 14.82 4.92
C LEU A 235 -2.42 15.09 5.67
N LEU A 236 -3.44 15.58 4.96
CA LEU A 236 -4.76 15.77 5.56
C LEU A 236 -5.39 14.44 5.98
N LEU A 237 -5.32 13.40 5.15
CA LEU A 237 -5.78 12.05 5.50
C LEU A 237 -5.09 11.53 6.77
N PHE A 238 -3.78 11.70 6.84
CA PHE A 238 -2.96 11.36 8.00
C PHE A 238 -3.39 12.14 9.25
N ILE A 239 -3.55 13.46 9.16
CA ILE A 239 -4.03 14.26 10.29
C ILE A 239 -5.43 13.79 10.75
N LEU A 240 -6.38 13.63 9.82
CA LEU A 240 -7.75 13.23 10.15
C LEU A 240 -7.83 11.83 10.77
N SER A 241 -7.11 10.85 10.21
CA SER A 241 -7.07 9.49 10.75
C SER A 241 -6.40 9.43 12.13
N SER A 242 -5.32 10.18 12.35
CA SER A 242 -4.69 10.25 13.67
C SER A 242 -5.53 10.98 14.70
N LEU A 243 -6.26 12.03 14.30
CA LEU A 243 -7.23 12.69 15.18
C LEU A 243 -8.35 11.72 15.57
N TRP A 244 -8.87 10.92 14.63
CA TRP A 244 -9.84 9.87 14.96
C TRP A 244 -9.27 8.90 15.98
N VAL A 245 -8.08 8.33 15.74
CA VAL A 245 -7.45 7.39 16.68
C VAL A 245 -7.23 8.02 18.05
N ALA A 246 -6.65 9.22 18.11
CA ALA A 246 -6.27 9.87 19.37
C ALA A 246 -7.46 10.32 20.22
N LEU A 247 -8.59 10.61 19.57
CA LEU A 247 -9.78 11.19 20.20
C LEU A 247 -10.95 10.19 20.20
N SER A 248 -10.68 8.93 19.86
CA SER A 248 -11.66 7.87 19.83
C SER A 248 -12.18 7.56 21.24
N PRO A 249 -13.48 7.71 21.50
CA PRO A 249 -14.09 7.41 22.80
C PRO A 249 -14.10 5.91 23.12
N THR A 250 -14.07 5.05 22.10
CA THR A 250 -14.12 3.59 22.27
C THR A 250 -12.76 2.90 22.10
N ASP A 251 -11.68 3.65 21.86
CA ASP A 251 -10.39 3.09 21.48
C ASP A 251 -10.50 2.20 20.22
N ILE A 252 -11.10 2.80 19.18
CA ILE A 252 -11.51 2.12 17.95
C ILE A 252 -10.37 1.36 17.27
N LEU A 253 -9.13 1.86 17.41
CA LEU A 253 -7.96 1.20 16.84
C LEU A 253 -7.63 -0.10 17.55
N GLN A 254 -7.82 -0.18 18.88
CA GLN A 254 -7.66 -1.45 19.60
C GLN A 254 -8.81 -2.41 19.29
N GLN A 255 -10.03 -1.91 19.07
CA GLN A 255 -11.19 -2.75 18.80
C GLN A 255 -11.24 -3.30 17.38
N GLN A 256 -10.86 -2.50 16.39
CA GLN A 256 -11.08 -2.80 14.97
C GLN A 256 -9.84 -2.43 14.12
N PRO A 257 -8.63 -2.90 14.47
CA PRO A 257 -7.39 -2.43 13.86
C PRO A 257 -7.36 -2.66 12.36
N ARG A 258 -7.74 -3.86 11.90
CA ARG A 258 -7.68 -4.24 10.49
C ARG A 258 -8.66 -3.45 9.62
N ALA A 259 -9.88 -3.23 10.11
CA ALA A 259 -10.87 -2.39 9.42
C ALA A 259 -10.38 -0.93 9.31
N PHE A 260 -9.79 -0.41 10.39
CA PHE A 260 -9.23 0.94 10.39
C PHE A 260 -8.06 1.09 9.42
N TYR A 261 -7.13 0.12 9.38
CA TYR A 261 -6.04 0.11 8.40
C TYR A 261 -6.55 0.04 6.98
N LEU A 262 -7.52 -0.84 6.70
CA LEU A 262 -8.15 -0.95 5.38
C LEU A 262 -8.78 0.37 4.92
N MET A 263 -9.47 1.07 5.83
CA MET A 263 -10.06 2.38 5.56
C MET A 263 -8.99 3.41 5.18
N VAL A 264 -7.96 3.58 6.01
CA VAL A 264 -6.88 4.55 5.77
C VAL A 264 -6.12 4.21 4.48
N GLY A 265 -5.75 2.94 4.29
CA GLY A 265 -5.02 2.47 3.12
C GLY A 265 -5.80 2.65 1.82
N THR A 266 -7.10 2.36 1.82
CA THR A 266 -7.96 2.53 0.63
C THR A 266 -8.21 4.03 0.33
N ALA A 267 -8.41 4.85 1.37
CA ALA A 267 -8.54 6.30 1.20
C ALA A 267 -7.24 6.89 0.60
N PHE A 268 -6.08 6.43 1.09
CA PHE A 268 -4.78 6.79 0.54
C PHE A 268 -4.66 6.36 -0.93
N ALA A 269 -5.00 5.11 -1.26
CA ALA A 269 -4.97 4.62 -2.64
C ALA A 269 -5.84 5.48 -3.56
N ASN A 270 -7.03 5.91 -3.11
CA ASN A 270 -7.87 6.83 -3.89
C ASN A 270 -7.19 8.19 -4.14
N VAL A 271 -6.54 8.78 -3.13
CA VAL A 271 -5.76 10.02 -3.28
C VAL A 271 -4.61 9.82 -4.26
N THR A 272 -3.88 8.72 -4.14
CA THR A 272 -2.69 8.45 -4.94
C THR A 272 -3.03 8.14 -6.39
N CYS A 273 -4.10 7.40 -6.68
CA CYS A 273 -4.56 7.18 -8.05
C CYS A 273 -4.86 8.49 -8.78
N LYS A 274 -5.42 9.50 -8.11
CA LYS A 274 -5.66 10.82 -8.72
C LYS A 274 -4.35 11.53 -9.05
N LEU A 275 -3.35 11.44 -8.17
CA LEU A 275 -1.99 11.94 -8.46
C LEU A 275 -1.38 11.21 -9.67
N ILE A 276 -1.51 9.89 -9.76
CA ILE A 276 -0.99 9.09 -10.87
C ILE A 276 -1.68 9.50 -12.18
N VAL A 277 -3.00 9.72 -12.17
CA VAL A 277 -3.71 10.28 -13.34
C VAL A 277 -3.12 11.62 -13.76
N CYS A 278 -2.85 12.53 -12.82
CA CYS A 278 -2.22 13.83 -13.11
C CYS A 278 -0.83 13.67 -13.76
N GLN A 279 -0.02 12.73 -13.25
CA GLN A 279 1.29 12.42 -13.82
C GLN A 279 1.21 11.87 -15.25
N MET A 280 0.28 10.94 -15.51
CA MET A 280 0.11 10.29 -16.81
C MET A 280 -0.53 11.22 -17.86
N SER A 281 -1.39 12.13 -17.41
CA SER A 281 -2.05 13.13 -18.27
C SER A 281 -1.26 14.43 -18.40
N ASN A 282 -0.15 14.57 -17.66
CA ASN A 282 0.63 15.80 -17.53
C ASN A 282 -0.23 17.01 -17.11
N THR A 283 -1.21 16.76 -16.23
CA THR A 283 -2.07 17.79 -15.64
C THR A 283 -1.67 18.11 -14.21
N ARG A 284 -2.10 19.28 -13.72
CA ARG A 284 -1.81 19.73 -12.36
C ARG A 284 -2.52 18.85 -11.32
N CYS A 285 -1.81 18.49 -10.24
CA CYS A 285 -2.40 17.76 -9.12
C CYS A 285 -3.53 18.58 -8.46
N GLN A 286 -4.61 17.92 -8.06
CA GLN A 286 -5.64 18.57 -7.26
C GLN A 286 -5.16 18.68 -5.80
N PRO A 287 -5.28 19.85 -5.13
CA PRO A 287 -4.82 20.01 -3.75
C PRO A 287 -5.58 19.12 -2.75
N LEU A 288 -6.89 18.96 -2.97
CA LEU A 288 -7.80 18.30 -2.05
C LEU A 288 -8.56 17.16 -2.75
N ASN A 289 -8.50 15.97 -2.17
CA ASN A 289 -9.39 14.89 -2.51
C ASN A 289 -10.74 15.06 -1.78
N TRP A 290 -11.83 15.14 -2.56
CA TRP A 290 -13.20 15.24 -2.08
C TRP A 290 -13.61 14.20 -1.04
N LEU A 291 -12.99 13.01 -1.05
CA LEU A 291 -13.23 11.95 -0.07
C LEU A 291 -12.86 12.36 1.37
N LEU A 292 -11.98 13.36 1.54
CA LEU A 292 -11.49 13.82 2.84
C LEU A 292 -12.44 14.82 3.53
N LEU A 293 -13.33 15.48 2.79
CA LEU A 293 -14.32 16.40 3.38
C LEU A 293 -15.36 15.69 4.26
N PRO A 294 -16.07 14.65 3.79
CA PRO A 294 -16.96 13.88 4.66
C PRO A 294 -16.20 13.17 5.78
N MET A 295 -14.95 12.74 5.56
CA MET A 295 -14.10 12.22 6.64
C MET A 295 -13.85 13.28 7.72
N ALA A 296 -13.52 14.51 7.34
CA ALA A 296 -13.32 15.61 8.29
C ALA A 296 -14.59 15.90 9.09
N ALA A 297 -15.76 15.93 8.44
CA ALA A 297 -17.05 16.09 9.12
C ALA A 297 -17.31 14.94 10.11
N LEU A 298 -16.98 13.71 9.73
CA LEU A 298 -17.11 12.53 10.59
C LEU A 298 -16.18 12.63 11.81
N VAL A 299 -14.92 13.00 11.63
CA VAL A 299 -13.97 13.22 12.74
C VAL A 299 -14.49 14.31 13.69
N LEU A 300 -15.03 15.41 13.15
CA LEU A 300 -15.67 16.46 13.96
C LEU A 300 -16.88 15.94 14.75
N LEU A 301 -17.70 15.05 14.18
CA LEU A 301 -18.83 14.44 14.88
C LEU A 301 -18.40 13.46 15.97
N ILE A 302 -17.26 12.77 15.80
CA ILE A 302 -16.68 11.93 16.85
C ILE A 302 -16.20 12.81 18.01
N LEU A 303 -15.63 13.99 17.71
CA LEU A 303 -15.15 14.93 18.73
C LEU A 303 -16.26 15.51 19.61
N THR A 304 -17.50 15.60 19.12
CA THR A 304 -18.63 16.06 19.94
C THR A 304 -19.16 14.98 20.87
N GLY A 305 -18.69 13.73 20.76
CA GLY A 305 -19.15 12.58 21.54
C GLY A 305 -20.52 12.03 21.11
N LEU A 306 -21.11 12.55 20.02
CA LEU A 306 -22.43 12.13 19.54
C LEU A 306 -22.44 10.69 19.00
N LEU A 307 -21.29 10.18 18.57
CA LEU A 307 -21.17 8.88 17.90
C LEU A 307 -20.61 7.78 18.81
N ASN A 308 -20.46 8.01 20.11
CA ASN A 308 -19.78 7.08 21.04
C ASN A 308 -20.31 5.64 20.98
N GLN A 309 -21.64 5.46 20.95
CA GLN A 309 -22.23 4.11 20.92
C GLN A 309 -22.23 3.47 19.52
N SER A 310 -22.00 4.25 18.47
CA SER A 310 -22.08 3.82 17.07
C SER A 310 -20.73 3.87 16.35
N GLU A 311 -19.63 4.19 17.04
CA GLU A 311 -18.32 4.45 16.44
C GLU A 311 -17.83 3.28 15.56
N THR A 312 -17.97 2.05 16.03
CA THR A 312 -17.65 0.84 15.26
C THR A 312 -18.50 0.72 13.99
N GLY A 313 -19.81 0.95 14.09
CA GLY A 313 -20.71 0.93 12.93
C GLY A 313 -20.37 2.04 11.92
N VAL A 314 -20.00 3.23 12.43
CA VAL A 314 -19.54 4.36 11.62
C VAL A 314 -18.22 4.04 10.91
N LEU A 315 -17.28 3.39 11.57
CA LEU A 315 -16.04 2.91 10.94
C LEU A 315 -16.35 1.97 9.78
N TYR A 316 -17.19 0.94 9.99
CA TYR A 316 -17.54 -0.01 8.94
C TYR A 316 -18.27 0.64 7.77
N LEU A 317 -19.23 1.51 8.06
CA LEU A 317 -19.95 2.27 7.03
C LEU A 317 -18.98 3.14 6.22
N TRP A 318 -18.10 3.89 6.90
CA TRP A 318 -17.13 4.75 6.24
C TRP A 318 -16.13 3.94 5.41
N THR A 319 -15.65 2.81 5.94
CA THR A 319 -14.78 1.88 5.20
C THR A 319 -15.46 1.39 3.93
N GLY A 320 -16.74 1.01 4.01
CA GLY A 320 -17.55 0.62 2.84
C GLY A 320 -17.69 1.73 1.81
N VAL A 321 -17.96 2.97 2.24
CA VAL A 321 -18.03 4.15 1.35
C VAL A 321 -16.70 4.39 0.64
N VAL A 322 -15.58 4.35 1.37
CA VAL A 322 -14.23 4.54 0.81
C VAL A 322 -13.88 3.44 -0.20
N LEU A 323 -14.19 2.17 0.11
CA LEU A 323 -14.00 1.04 -0.80
C LEU A 323 -14.82 1.19 -2.08
N LEU A 324 -16.12 1.47 -1.96
CA LEU A 324 -17.00 1.66 -3.11
C LEU A 324 -16.56 2.85 -3.96
N ALA A 325 -16.17 3.96 -3.32
CA ALA A 325 -15.65 5.13 -4.02
C ALA A 325 -14.34 4.85 -4.76
N HIS A 326 -13.44 4.05 -4.18
CA HIS A 326 -12.18 3.63 -4.83
C HIS A 326 -12.44 2.70 -6.01
N VAL A 327 -13.27 1.66 -5.84
CA VAL A 327 -13.65 0.75 -6.93
C VAL A 327 -14.38 1.50 -8.05
N HIS A 328 -15.34 2.36 -7.71
CA HIS A 328 -16.05 3.20 -8.67
C HIS A 328 -15.08 4.09 -9.45
N TYR A 329 -14.11 4.72 -8.77
CA TYR A 329 -13.09 5.53 -9.42
C TYR A 329 -12.25 4.68 -10.39
N GLY A 330 -11.75 3.52 -9.97
CA GLY A 330 -10.99 2.62 -10.83
C GLY A 330 -11.76 2.21 -12.10
N VAL A 331 -13.01 1.77 -11.95
CA VAL A 331 -13.89 1.41 -13.08
C VAL A 331 -14.16 2.61 -13.97
N SER A 332 -14.41 3.79 -13.38
CA SER A 332 -14.71 5.03 -14.10
C SER A 332 -13.50 5.62 -14.82
N VAL A 333 -12.28 5.26 -14.45
CA VAL A 333 -11.08 5.70 -15.17
C VAL A 333 -10.76 4.75 -16.33
N VAL A 334 -11.13 3.47 -16.20
CA VAL A 334 -10.93 2.46 -17.25
C VAL A 334 -12.04 2.51 -18.32
N ARG A 335 -13.30 2.77 -17.95
CA ARG A 335 -14.46 2.78 -18.86
C ARG A 335 -14.46 3.88 -19.96
N PRO A 336 -14.13 5.15 -19.72
CA PRO A 336 -14.39 6.23 -20.70
C PRO A 336 -13.47 6.21 -21.93
N ARG A 337 -12.51 5.28 -22.02
CA ARG A 337 -11.58 5.19 -23.16
C ARG A 337 -11.87 4.05 -24.13
N THR A 338 -12.85 3.19 -23.86
CA THR A 338 -13.29 2.20 -24.86
C THR A 338 -14.18 2.81 -25.95
N GLU A 339 -14.92 3.89 -25.65
CA GLU A 339 -15.81 4.53 -26.64
C GLU A 339 -15.08 5.53 -27.57
N HIS A 340 -13.91 6.05 -27.18
CA HIS A 340 -13.13 6.97 -28.03
C HIS A 340 -12.19 6.27 -29.03
N ASN A 341 -12.06 4.94 -28.97
CA ASN A 341 -11.27 4.16 -29.93
C ASN A 341 -12.10 3.58 -31.09
N GLU A 342 -13.42 3.80 -31.13
CA GLU A 342 -14.28 3.40 -32.26
C GLU A 342 -14.46 4.49 -33.33
N ILE A 343 -13.83 5.66 -33.19
CA ILE A 343 -13.92 6.76 -34.18
C ILE A 343 -12.68 6.85 -35.09
N LEU A 344 -11.69 5.95 -34.94
CA LEU A 344 -10.51 5.88 -35.81
C LEU A 344 -10.19 4.46 -36.29
N THR A 345 -11.22 3.76 -36.76
CA THR A 345 -11.14 2.68 -37.76
C THR A 345 -12.15 3.00 -38.85
#